data_AF-A0A961AFY0-F1
#
_entry.id   AF-A0A961AFY0-F1
#
_cell.length_a   1.000
_cell.length_b   1.000
_cell.length_c   1.000
_cell.angle_alpha   90.00
_cell.angle_beta   90.00
_cell.angle_gamma   90.00
#
_symmetry.space_group_name_H-M   'P 1'
#
loop_
_entity.id
_entity.type
_entity.pdbx_description
1 polymer ?
#
loop_
_entity_poly.entity_id
_entity_poly.type
_entity_poly.pdbx_seq_one_letter_code
_entity_poly.pdbx_strand_id
1 'polypeptide(L)'
;MFKLSVGAVFLLSLSACEDRAQIDALNNQVRVLESAQNKAKEDLARVQLQMRTLQKERETIKEEKEKLQQQLDEAKQNLDDVKGEFQTYKQQYKLSIRERAPGMSLGNLEIAGREYRNVKIRELSEVQIAVMHDAGTASFAVADLPENIQGMLAIEKVPTATEASQGIRKNGVDSRLDYDREMTRLTIAMESVQGDINSMRQQMTEHIRASTDANASSEQKLVHQKALAALQVKLNLKEVDLQQLQKQQVSLNRSR
;
A
#
# COMPACT_ATOMS: atom_id res chain seq x y z
N MET A 1 -66.95 -12.48 -89.97
CA MET A 1 -65.75 -13.35 -89.99
C MET A 1 -64.58 -12.57 -89.41
N PHE A 2 -63.92 -13.12 -88.38
CA PHE A 2 -62.51 -12.95 -87.92
C PHE A 2 -61.90 -11.54 -87.79
N LYS A 3 -61.05 -11.18 -86.81
CA LYS A 3 -60.57 -11.64 -85.48
C LYS A 3 -59.37 -10.68 -85.17
N LEU A 4 -59.21 -10.22 -83.92
CA LEU A 4 -57.94 -10.00 -83.15
C LEU A 4 -56.79 -9.16 -83.79
N SER A 5 -55.86 -8.47 -83.12
CA SER A 5 -55.41 -8.41 -81.73
C SER A 5 -54.58 -7.12 -81.58
N VAL A 6 -54.79 -6.41 -80.46
CA VAL A 6 -53.80 -5.51 -79.87
C VAL A 6 -52.59 -6.36 -79.44
N GLY A 7 -51.37 -5.84 -79.61
CA GLY A 7 -50.15 -6.58 -79.27
C GLY A 7 -49.01 -5.66 -78.87
N ALA A 8 -48.92 -5.41 -77.57
CA ALA A 8 -47.92 -4.59 -76.90
C ALA A 8 -46.47 -4.95 -77.31
N VAL A 9 -45.79 -3.98 -77.92
CA VAL A 9 -44.32 -3.95 -78.01
C VAL A 9 -43.87 -2.66 -77.34
N PHE A 10 -43.97 -2.61 -76.03
CA PHE A 10 -43.33 -1.62 -75.17
C PHE A 10 -43.39 -2.21 -73.76
N LEU A 11 -42.30 -2.10 -72.97
CA LEU A 11 -42.11 -2.60 -71.59
C LEU A 11 -41.33 -3.92 -71.42
N LEU A 12 -40.13 -4.02 -71.99
CA LEU A 12 -39.10 -4.96 -71.50
C LEU A 12 -37.71 -4.31 -71.30
N SER A 13 -37.63 -2.98 -71.14
CA SER A 13 -36.35 -2.27 -70.97
C SER A 13 -36.16 -1.54 -69.63
N LEU A 14 -37.09 -1.66 -68.67
CA LEU A 14 -37.05 -0.88 -67.42
C LEU A 14 -36.59 -1.65 -66.16
N SER A 15 -36.46 -2.98 -66.20
CA SER A 15 -36.05 -3.80 -65.05
C SER A 15 -34.53 -4.00 -64.92
N ALA A 16 -33.73 -3.66 -65.93
CA ALA A 16 -32.27 -3.86 -65.90
C ALA A 16 -31.48 -2.75 -65.16
N CYS A 17 -32.15 -1.65 -64.76
CA CYS A 17 -31.48 -0.50 -64.13
C CYS A 17 -31.49 -0.57 -62.60
N GLU A 18 -32.50 -1.22 -62.01
CA GLU A 18 -32.67 -1.32 -60.55
C GLU A 18 -31.68 -2.35 -59.95
N ASP A 19 -31.45 -3.47 -60.63
CA ASP A 19 -30.44 -4.46 -60.24
C ASP A 19 -29.01 -3.90 -60.27
N ARG A 20 -28.68 -3.03 -61.24
CA ARG A 20 -27.35 -2.40 -61.32
C ARG A 20 -27.08 -1.45 -60.16
N ALA A 21 -28.06 -0.62 -59.80
CA ALA A 21 -27.92 0.30 -58.68
C ALA A 21 -27.75 -0.43 -57.33
N GLN A 22 -28.44 -1.55 -57.14
CA GLN A 22 -28.27 -2.40 -55.96
C GLN A 22 -26.90 -3.09 -55.93
N ILE A 23 -26.41 -3.58 -57.07
CA ILE A 23 -25.07 -4.17 -57.18
C ILE A 23 -23.98 -3.14 -56.85
N ASP A 24 -24.11 -1.90 -57.34
CA ASP A 24 -23.15 -0.82 -57.04
C ASP A 24 -23.17 -0.41 -55.56
N ALA A 25 -24.36 -0.33 -54.95
CA ALA A 25 -24.51 -0.07 -53.52
C ALA A 25 -23.89 -1.18 -52.67
N LEU A 26 -24.09 -2.45 -53.05
CA LEU A 26 -23.51 -3.59 -52.36
C LEU A 26 -21.99 -3.63 -52.51
N ASN A 27 -21.45 -3.35 -53.69
CA ASN A 27 -20.00 -3.24 -53.91
C ASN A 27 -19.36 -2.13 -53.06
N ASN A 28 -20.05 -1.00 -52.89
CA ASN A 28 -19.60 0.07 -52.00
C ASN A 28 -19.62 -0.36 -50.52
N GLN A 29 -20.66 -1.09 -50.08
CA GLN A 29 -20.72 -1.64 -48.73
C GLN A 29 -19.60 -2.65 -48.48
N VAL A 30 -19.33 -3.56 -49.43
CA VAL A 30 -18.23 -4.53 -49.34
C VAL A 30 -16.89 -3.80 -49.20
N ARG A 31 -16.62 -2.76 -49.99
CA ARG A 31 -15.40 -1.94 -49.85
C ARG A 31 -15.28 -1.28 -48.48
N VAL A 32 -16.37 -0.73 -47.95
CA VAL A 32 -16.38 -0.12 -46.62
C VAL A 32 -16.09 -1.18 -45.55
N LEU A 33 -16.73 -2.35 -45.64
CA LEU A 33 -16.47 -3.47 -44.73
C LEU A 33 -15.03 -3.98 -44.81
N GLU A 34 -14.45 -4.12 -46.00
CA GLU A 34 -13.06 -4.51 -46.18
C GLU A 34 -12.10 -3.48 -45.55
N SER A 35 -12.38 -2.18 -45.75
CA SER A 35 -11.57 -1.12 -45.13
C SER A 35 -11.67 -1.14 -43.60
N ALA A 36 -12.88 -1.37 -43.06
CA ALA A 36 -13.10 -1.48 -41.62
C ALA A 36 -12.44 -2.74 -41.04
N GLN A 37 -12.48 -3.87 -41.76
CA GLN A 37 -11.83 -5.10 -41.37
C GLN A 37 -10.31 -4.94 -41.33
N ASN A 38 -9.72 -4.26 -42.32
CA ASN A 38 -8.27 -4.01 -42.34
C ASN A 38 -7.86 -3.08 -41.18
N LYS A 39 -8.63 -2.02 -40.92
CA LYS A 39 -8.39 -1.14 -39.78
C LYS A 39 -8.50 -1.89 -38.43
N ALA A 40 -9.51 -2.74 -38.28
CA ALA A 40 -9.68 -3.56 -37.08
C ALA A 40 -8.51 -4.54 -36.87
N LYS A 41 -7.95 -5.11 -37.95
CA LYS A 41 -6.74 -5.96 -37.87
C LYS A 41 -5.51 -5.19 -37.42
N GLU A 42 -5.32 -3.96 -37.94
CA GLU A 42 -4.23 -3.09 -37.52
C GLU A 42 -4.36 -2.67 -36.06
N ASP A 43 -5.57 -2.28 -35.62
CA ASP A 43 -5.85 -1.93 -34.24
C ASP A 43 -5.62 -3.12 -33.30
N LEU A 44 -6.02 -4.33 -33.71
CA LEU A 44 -5.76 -5.57 -32.95
C LEU A 44 -4.26 -5.84 -32.80
N ALA A 45 -3.48 -5.69 -33.88
CA ALA A 45 -2.03 -5.85 -33.83
C ALA A 45 -1.38 -4.82 -32.90
N ARG A 46 -1.86 -3.58 -32.91
CA ARG A 46 -1.39 -2.50 -32.03
C ARG A 46 -1.69 -2.80 -30.56
N VAL A 47 -2.91 -3.22 -30.24
CA VAL A 47 -3.31 -3.60 -28.88
C VAL A 47 -2.52 -4.81 -28.40
N GLN A 48 -2.27 -5.81 -29.25
CA GLN A 48 -1.43 -6.95 -28.89
C GLN A 48 0.01 -6.54 -28.55
N LEU A 49 0.57 -5.58 -29.29
CA LEU A 49 1.91 -5.05 -28.99
C LEU A 49 1.91 -4.32 -27.65
N GLN A 50 0.93 -3.46 -27.40
CA GLN A 50 0.79 -2.75 -26.13
C GLN A 50 0.63 -3.71 -24.95
N MET A 51 -0.17 -4.77 -25.09
CA MET A 51 -0.34 -5.80 -24.06
C MET A 51 0.98 -6.51 -23.74
N ARG A 52 1.78 -6.84 -24.76
CA ARG A 52 3.11 -7.44 -24.54
C ARG A 52 4.06 -6.50 -23.82
N THR A 53 4.05 -5.22 -24.16
CA THR A 53 4.87 -4.21 -23.49
C THR A 53 4.46 -4.04 -22.03
N LEU A 54 3.16 -3.87 -21.76
CA LEU A 54 2.63 -3.77 -20.41
C LEU A 54 2.92 -5.02 -19.57
N GLN A 55 2.87 -6.21 -20.18
CA GLN A 55 3.21 -7.44 -19.50
C GLN A 55 4.70 -7.48 -19.08
N LYS A 56 5.61 -7.03 -19.96
CA LYS A 56 7.02 -6.91 -19.62
C LYS A 56 7.25 -5.88 -18.52
N GLU A 57 6.64 -4.70 -18.62
CA GLU A 57 6.74 -3.66 -17.59
C GLU A 57 6.23 -4.17 -16.23
N ARG A 58 5.12 -4.92 -16.22
CA ARG A 58 4.60 -5.56 -15.02
C ARG A 58 5.59 -6.55 -14.41
N GLU A 59 6.23 -7.37 -15.23
CA GLU A 59 7.25 -8.32 -14.79
C GLU A 59 8.45 -7.58 -14.17
N THR A 60 8.96 -6.53 -14.83
CA THR A 60 10.04 -5.69 -14.30
C THR A 60 9.67 -5.03 -12.97
N ILE A 61 8.47 -4.43 -12.87
CA ILE A 61 8.00 -3.81 -11.61
C ILE A 61 7.89 -4.86 -10.51
N LYS A 62 7.49 -6.09 -10.83
CA LYS A 62 7.40 -7.17 -9.86
C LYS A 62 8.78 -7.56 -9.32
N GLU A 63 9.77 -7.71 -10.20
CA GLU A 63 11.15 -8.00 -9.82
C GLU A 63 11.75 -6.87 -8.96
N GLU A 64 11.54 -5.61 -9.35
CA GLU A 64 11.98 -4.46 -8.56
C GLU A 64 11.34 -4.42 -7.17
N LYS A 65 10.03 -4.73 -7.09
CA LYS A 65 9.33 -4.82 -5.81
C LYS A 65 9.91 -5.91 -4.92
N GLU A 66 10.19 -7.09 -5.47
CA GLU A 66 10.79 -8.20 -4.71
C GLU A 66 12.19 -7.82 -4.19
N LYS A 67 12.99 -7.15 -5.02
CA LYS A 67 14.31 -6.63 -4.61
C LYS A 67 14.23 -5.58 -3.51
N LEU A 68 13.31 -4.62 -3.63
CA LEU A 68 13.11 -3.59 -2.60
C LEU A 68 12.62 -4.18 -1.29
N GLN A 69 11.77 -5.22 -1.35
CA GLN A 69 11.31 -5.92 -0.15
C GLN A 69 12.47 -6.62 0.57
N GLN A 70 13.35 -7.30 -0.16
CA GLN A 70 14.56 -7.91 0.42
C GLN A 70 15.45 -6.88 1.10
N GLN A 71 15.72 -5.75 0.43
CA GLN A 71 16.52 -4.66 1.01
C GLN A 71 15.90 -4.08 2.29
N LEU A 72 14.57 -4.00 2.34
CA LEU A 72 13.85 -3.53 3.53
C LEU A 72 13.98 -4.51 4.70
N ASP A 73 13.90 -5.81 4.43
CA ASP A 73 14.04 -6.85 5.45
C ASP A 73 15.48 -6.92 5.99
N GLU A 74 16.48 -6.79 5.12
CA GLU A 74 17.90 -6.65 5.52
C GLU A 74 18.14 -5.41 6.38
N ALA A 75 17.58 -4.26 5.99
CA ALA A 75 17.72 -3.02 6.75
C ALA A 75 17.08 -3.12 8.14
N LYS A 76 15.94 -3.80 8.27
CA LYS A 76 15.31 -4.07 9.57
C LYS A 76 16.17 -4.94 10.46
N GLN A 77 16.72 -6.02 9.91
CA GLN A 77 17.61 -6.91 10.67
C GLN A 77 18.85 -6.16 11.16
N ASN A 78 19.50 -5.37 10.29
CA ASN A 78 20.64 -4.55 10.67
C ASN A 78 20.29 -3.54 11.78
N LEU A 79 19.09 -2.96 11.75
CA LEU A 79 18.64 -2.04 12.80
C LEU A 79 18.48 -2.76 14.14
N ASP A 80 17.89 -3.96 14.14
CA ASP A 80 17.73 -4.77 15.35
C ASP A 80 19.08 -5.21 15.92
N ASP A 81 20.04 -5.58 15.06
CA ASP A 81 21.40 -5.93 15.46
C ASP A 81 22.11 -4.73 16.10
N VAL A 82 22.11 -3.56 15.45
CA VAL A 82 22.70 -2.33 15.99
C VAL A 82 22.04 -1.93 17.32
N LYS A 83 20.73 -2.11 17.45
CA LYS A 83 20.03 -1.84 18.70
C LYS A 83 20.48 -2.81 19.81
N GLY A 84 20.67 -4.09 19.50
CA GLY A 84 21.21 -5.09 20.42
C GLY A 84 22.64 -4.77 20.85
N GLU A 85 23.51 -4.42 19.90
CA GLU A 85 24.88 -3.99 20.16
C GLU A 85 24.92 -2.74 21.05
N PHE A 86 24.06 -1.75 20.78
CA PHE A 86 23.98 -0.54 21.59
C PHE A 86 23.55 -0.81 23.02
N GLN A 87 22.58 -1.71 23.25
CA GLN A 87 22.19 -2.12 24.61
C GLN A 87 23.34 -2.81 25.33
N THR A 88 24.05 -3.69 24.64
CA THR A 88 25.23 -4.38 25.17
C THR A 88 26.33 -3.40 25.54
N TYR A 89 26.65 -2.47 24.63
CA TYR A 89 27.61 -1.39 24.87
C TYR A 89 27.22 -0.54 26.07
N LYS A 90 25.95 -0.16 26.19
CA LYS A 90 25.44 0.62 27.33
C LYS A 90 25.62 -0.13 28.65
N GLN A 91 25.35 -1.42 28.69
CA GLN A 91 25.57 -2.25 29.88
C GLN A 91 27.06 -2.32 30.24
N GLN A 92 27.92 -2.59 29.26
CA GLN A 92 29.37 -2.62 29.46
C GLN A 92 29.92 -1.27 29.93
N TYR A 93 29.42 -0.18 29.36
CA TYR A 93 29.78 1.17 29.79
C TYR A 93 29.39 1.41 31.25
N LYS A 94 28.16 1.08 31.65
CA LYS A 94 27.70 1.17 33.05
C LYS A 94 28.59 0.36 33.99
N LEU A 95 28.95 -0.88 33.62
CA LEU A 95 29.88 -1.70 34.40
C LEU A 95 31.26 -1.05 34.52
N SER A 96 31.82 -0.55 33.42
CA SER A 96 33.14 0.10 33.42
C SER A 96 33.19 1.36 34.30
N ILE A 97 32.09 2.11 34.38
CA ILE A 97 31.98 3.27 35.27
C ILE A 97 31.90 2.81 36.73
N ARG A 98 31.15 1.75 37.04
CA ARG A 98 31.11 1.18 38.40
C ARG A 98 32.47 0.68 38.86
N GLU A 99 33.25 0.06 37.99
CA GLU A 99 34.60 -0.40 38.34
C GLU A 99 35.57 0.77 38.60
N ARG A 100 35.39 1.89 37.89
CA ARG A 100 36.24 3.09 38.05
C ARG A 100 35.78 4.05 39.14
N ALA A 101 34.53 3.93 39.58
CA ALA A 101 33.94 4.84 40.56
C ALA A 101 34.62 4.80 41.94
N PRO A 102 34.98 3.63 42.53
CA PRO A 102 35.68 3.57 43.81
C PRO A 102 36.96 4.39 43.82
N GLY A 103 37.09 5.30 44.79
CA GLY A 103 38.23 6.21 44.94
C GLY A 103 38.07 7.56 44.24
N MET A 104 37.04 7.76 43.39
CA MET A 104 36.76 9.07 42.81
C MET A 104 36.29 10.07 43.88
N SER A 105 36.85 11.28 43.84
CA SER A 105 36.42 12.39 44.70
C SER A 105 35.27 13.14 44.03
N LEU A 106 34.17 13.28 44.74
CA LEU A 106 32.98 14.02 44.35
C LEU A 106 32.99 15.47 44.89
N GLY A 107 34.02 15.85 45.66
CA GLY A 107 34.12 17.17 46.26
C GLY A 107 33.07 17.39 47.35
N ASN A 108 32.39 18.53 47.31
CA ASN A 108 31.30 18.85 48.24
C ASN A 108 29.96 18.48 47.62
N LEU A 109 29.17 17.72 48.36
CA LEU A 109 27.85 17.25 47.95
C LEU A 109 26.79 17.80 48.90
N GLU A 110 25.72 18.35 48.33
CA GLU A 110 24.54 18.72 49.10
C GLU A 110 23.41 17.74 48.78
N ILE A 111 23.00 16.97 49.78
CA ILE A 111 21.92 15.98 49.65
C ILE A 111 20.90 16.25 50.75
N ALA A 112 19.65 16.51 50.36
CA ALA A 112 18.54 16.81 51.28
C ALA A 112 18.84 17.93 52.32
N GLY A 113 19.55 18.98 51.90
CA GLY A 113 19.91 20.12 52.75
C GLY A 113 21.07 19.88 53.72
N ARG A 114 21.82 18.78 53.57
CA ARG A 114 23.05 18.50 54.32
C ARG A 114 24.26 18.56 53.41
N GLU A 115 25.26 19.36 53.79
CA GLU A 115 26.55 19.46 53.10
C GLU A 115 27.50 18.36 53.58
N TYR A 116 27.97 17.54 52.66
CA TYR A 116 29.00 16.53 52.85
C TYR A 116 30.28 17.02 52.16
N ARG A 117 31.37 17.16 52.91
CA ARG A 117 32.68 17.63 52.41
C ARG A 117 33.63 16.47 52.15
N ASN A 118 34.50 16.65 51.15
CA ASN A 118 35.50 15.68 50.72
C ASN A 118 34.95 14.28 50.46
N VAL A 119 33.83 14.21 49.73
CA VAL A 119 33.16 12.95 49.50
C VAL A 119 33.95 12.11 48.51
N LYS A 120 34.30 10.88 48.87
CA LYS A 120 34.94 9.88 48.02
C LYS A 120 34.02 8.67 47.86
N ILE A 121 33.92 8.13 46.65
CA ILE A 121 33.13 6.92 46.42
C ILE A 121 33.87 5.71 46.98
N ARG A 122 33.19 4.90 47.78
CA ARG A 122 33.70 3.61 48.26
C ARG A 122 33.16 2.47 47.41
N GLU A 123 31.87 2.53 47.08
CA GLU A 123 31.19 1.51 46.29
C GLU A 123 30.04 2.14 45.51
N LEU A 124 29.83 1.70 44.27
CA LEU A 124 28.73 2.13 43.42
C LEU A 124 27.91 0.91 42.98
N SER A 125 26.66 0.86 43.42
CA SER A 125 25.69 -0.16 43.00
C SER A 125 24.62 0.43 42.08
N GLU A 126 23.65 -0.38 41.65
CA GLU A 126 22.51 0.10 40.83
C GLU A 126 21.57 1.04 41.56
N VAL A 127 21.46 0.89 42.88
CA VAL A 127 20.41 1.53 43.68
C VAL A 127 21.00 2.53 44.68
N GLN A 128 22.21 2.24 45.17
CA GLN A 128 22.86 3.02 46.23
C GLN A 128 24.33 3.29 45.91
N ILE A 129 24.80 4.46 46.37
CA ILE A 129 26.21 4.82 46.38
C ILE A 129 26.68 4.88 47.83
N ALA A 130 27.73 4.15 48.14
CA ALA A 130 28.42 4.25 49.42
C ALA A 130 29.58 5.22 49.28
N VAL A 131 29.60 6.24 50.11
CA VAL A 131 30.61 7.28 50.08
C VAL A 131 31.25 7.51 51.45
N MET A 132 32.49 7.97 51.44
CA MET A 132 33.26 8.37 52.61
C MET A 132 33.41 9.89 52.59
N HIS A 133 33.08 10.55 53.69
CA HIS A 133 33.17 11.99 53.89
C HIS A 133 33.87 12.29 55.22
N ASP A 134 34.20 13.55 55.50
CA ASP A 134 34.97 13.92 56.71
C ASP A 134 34.27 13.51 58.02
N ALA A 135 32.94 13.50 58.04
CA ALA A 135 32.13 13.08 59.18
C ALA A 135 31.83 11.56 59.26
N GLY A 136 32.39 10.72 58.37
CA GLY A 136 32.22 9.27 58.38
C GLY A 136 31.80 8.66 57.04
N THR A 137 31.19 7.48 57.09
CA THR A 137 30.67 6.79 55.90
C THR A 137 29.15 6.95 55.80
N ALA A 138 28.64 7.30 54.63
CA ALA A 138 27.22 7.40 54.35
C ALA A 138 26.85 6.62 53.08
N SER A 139 25.61 6.13 53.02
CA SER A 139 25.03 5.52 51.83
C SER A 139 23.84 6.34 51.39
N PHE A 140 23.77 6.66 50.11
CA PHE A 140 22.69 7.45 49.52
C PHE A 140 22.03 6.68 48.38
N ALA A 141 20.73 6.88 48.20
CA ALA A 141 20.07 6.39 47.00
C ALA A 141 20.62 7.13 45.79
N VAL A 142 20.87 6.38 44.73
CA VAL A 142 21.40 6.91 43.46
C VAL A 142 20.48 7.98 42.86
N ALA A 143 19.16 7.88 43.11
CA ALA A 143 18.15 8.85 42.68
C ALA A 143 18.24 10.21 43.40
N ASP A 144 18.79 10.24 44.62
CA ASP A 144 18.87 11.45 45.45
C ASP A 144 20.16 12.25 45.21
N LEU A 145 21.03 11.76 44.32
CA LEU A 145 22.27 12.45 43.94
C LEU A 145 21.98 13.67 43.07
N PRO A 146 22.82 14.72 43.11
CA PRO A 146 22.66 15.87 42.22
C PRO A 146 22.93 15.51 40.75
N GLU A 147 22.27 16.18 39.79
CA GLU A 147 22.30 15.84 38.35
C GLU A 147 23.72 15.77 37.74
N ASN A 148 24.62 16.65 38.19
CA ASN A 148 26.01 16.67 37.75
C ASN A 148 26.78 15.38 38.12
N ILE A 149 26.44 14.76 39.25
CA ILE A 149 27.06 13.51 39.71
C ILE A 149 26.37 12.30 39.08
N GLN A 150 25.06 12.36 38.87
CA GLN A 150 24.33 11.32 38.14
C GLN A 150 24.85 11.16 36.70
N GLY A 151 25.03 12.28 35.99
CA GLY A 151 25.62 12.28 34.64
C GLY A 151 27.05 11.75 34.61
N MET A 152 27.87 12.08 35.61
CA MET A 152 29.26 11.61 35.72
C MET A 152 29.36 10.09 35.96
N LEU A 153 28.41 9.52 36.70
CA LEU A 153 28.38 8.09 37.04
C LEU A 153 27.53 7.26 36.07
N ALA A 154 27.16 7.82 34.92
CA ALA A 154 26.31 7.18 33.91
C ALA A 154 24.98 6.64 34.50
N ILE A 155 24.49 7.29 35.55
CA ILE A 155 23.20 7.03 36.15
C ILE A 155 22.17 7.65 35.22
N GLU A 156 21.40 6.79 34.58
CA GLU A 156 20.36 7.19 33.66
C GLU A 156 19.26 7.89 34.46
N LYS A 157 19.03 9.18 34.15
CA LYS A 157 17.85 9.90 34.63
C LYS A 157 16.63 9.04 34.30
N VAL A 158 15.92 8.54 35.31
CA VAL A 158 14.55 8.04 35.09
C VAL A 158 13.81 9.25 34.54
N PRO A 159 13.33 9.23 33.29
CA PRO A 159 12.70 10.41 32.72
C PRO A 159 11.55 10.79 33.63
N THR A 160 11.63 11.98 34.24
CA THR A 160 10.48 12.55 34.91
C THR A 160 9.35 12.63 33.89
N ALA A 161 8.09 12.50 34.32
CA ALA A 161 6.92 12.33 33.43
C ALA A 161 6.83 13.36 32.27
N THR A 162 7.51 14.50 32.40
CA THR A 162 7.66 15.55 31.39
C THR A 162 8.64 15.22 30.24
N GLU A 163 9.67 14.39 30.47
CA GLU A 163 10.60 13.90 29.43
C GLU A 163 10.18 12.53 28.87
N ALA A 164 9.46 11.73 29.67
CA ALA A 164 8.83 10.48 29.22
C ALA A 164 7.80 10.75 28.11
N SER A 165 7.14 11.91 28.12
CA SER A 165 6.22 12.34 27.06
C SER A 165 6.92 12.79 25.75
N GLN A 166 8.25 12.90 25.72
CA GLN A 166 9.05 13.09 24.50
C GLN A 166 9.75 11.80 24.06
N GLY A 167 10.19 10.93 24.99
CA GLY A 167 10.82 9.63 24.69
C GLY A 167 9.84 8.51 24.30
N ILE A 168 8.64 8.47 24.91
CA ILE A 168 7.58 7.50 24.59
C ILE A 168 6.96 7.79 23.21
N ARG A 169 7.18 9.00 22.65
CA ARG A 169 6.73 9.29 21.29
C ARG A 169 7.40 8.37 20.26
N LYS A 170 8.63 7.88 20.44
CA LYS A 170 9.26 7.08 19.37
C LYS A 170 8.64 5.70 19.17
N ASN A 171 8.30 4.98 20.24
CA ASN A 171 7.67 3.66 20.09
C ASN A 171 6.18 3.73 19.68
N GLY A 172 5.46 4.79 20.07
CA GLY A 172 4.07 5.00 19.64
C GLY A 172 3.93 5.68 18.27
N VAL A 173 4.96 6.40 17.80
CA VAL A 173 4.98 7.02 16.47
C VAL A 173 5.27 6.00 15.39
N ASP A 174 6.12 4.98 15.62
CA ASP A 174 6.32 3.92 14.64
C ASP A 174 5.04 3.09 14.43
N SER A 175 4.34 2.68 15.50
CA SER A 175 3.07 1.96 15.36
C SER A 175 1.93 2.84 14.81
N ARG A 176 1.92 4.15 15.09
CA ARG A 176 0.95 5.08 14.48
C ARG A 176 1.26 5.36 13.01
N LEU A 177 2.54 5.50 12.64
CA LEU A 177 2.95 5.69 11.25
C LEU A 177 2.70 4.43 10.42
N ASP A 178 2.94 3.25 10.98
CA ASP A 178 2.62 1.99 10.30
C ASP A 178 1.10 1.77 10.19
N TYR A 179 0.33 2.11 11.22
CA TYR A 179 -1.14 2.14 11.16
C TYR A 179 -1.64 3.12 10.09
N ASP A 180 -1.13 4.35 10.07
CA ASP A 180 -1.53 5.38 9.10
C ASP A 180 -1.13 4.98 7.67
N ARG A 181 0.03 4.34 7.48
CA ARG A 181 0.46 3.76 6.20
C ARG A 181 -0.43 2.61 5.74
N GLU A 182 -0.77 1.68 6.63
CA GLU A 182 -1.69 0.58 6.31
C GLU A 182 -3.10 1.07 6.02
N MET A 183 -3.60 2.05 6.78
CA MET A 183 -4.89 2.69 6.53
C MET A 183 -4.92 3.43 5.19
N THR A 184 -3.83 4.13 4.84
CA THR A 184 -3.71 4.78 3.53
C THR A 184 -3.72 3.74 2.40
N ARG A 185 -2.96 2.65 2.55
CA ARG A 185 -2.94 1.53 1.57
C ARG A 185 -4.31 0.88 1.42
N LEU A 186 -5.00 0.59 2.52
CA LEU A 186 -6.35 0.01 2.51
C LEU A 186 -7.35 0.94 1.86
N THR A 187 -7.28 2.24 2.14
CA THR A 187 -8.17 3.25 1.54
C THR A 187 -7.97 3.32 0.03
N ILE A 188 -6.72 3.41 -0.44
CA ILE A 188 -6.40 3.42 -1.88
C ILE A 188 -6.85 2.12 -2.55
N ALA A 189 -6.63 0.97 -1.91
CA ALA A 189 -7.07 -0.33 -2.43
C ALA A 189 -8.60 -0.42 -2.53
N MET A 190 -9.33 0.06 -1.51
CA MET A 190 -10.79 0.12 -1.51
C MET A 190 -11.32 1.05 -2.60
N GLU A 191 -10.74 2.24 -2.77
CA GLU A 191 -11.11 3.18 -3.83
C GLU A 191 -10.88 2.58 -5.23
N SER A 192 -9.76 1.88 -5.43
CA SER A 192 -9.47 1.18 -6.68
C SER A 192 -10.49 0.07 -6.95
N VAL A 193 -10.79 -0.78 -5.96
CA VAL A 193 -11.78 -1.86 -6.11
C VAL A 193 -13.19 -1.30 -6.34
N GLN A 194 -13.54 -0.20 -5.67
CA GLN A 194 -14.81 0.49 -5.87
C GLN A 194 -14.93 1.08 -7.28
N GLY A 195 -13.83 1.65 -7.80
CA GLY A 195 -13.72 2.12 -9.18
C GLY A 195 -13.93 1.00 -10.20
N ASP A 196 -13.28 -0.15 -9.99
CA ASP A 196 -13.46 -1.35 -10.82
C ASP A 196 -14.91 -1.84 -10.80
N ILE A 197 -15.55 -1.90 -9.62
CA ILE A 197 -16.96 -2.28 -9.48
C ILE A 197 -17.87 -1.33 -10.27
N ASN A 198 -17.64 -0.02 -10.17
CA ASN A 198 -18.45 0.97 -10.88
C ASN A 198 -18.30 0.83 -12.41
N SER A 199 -17.06 0.63 -12.89
CA SER A 199 -16.77 0.38 -14.31
C SER A 199 -17.46 -0.90 -14.80
N MET A 200 -17.40 -1.99 -14.03
CA MET A 200 -18.09 -3.24 -14.39
C MET A 200 -19.62 -3.09 -14.40
N ARG A 201 -20.20 -2.34 -13.47
CA ARG A 201 -21.65 -2.03 -13.48
C ARG A 201 -22.06 -1.22 -14.71
N GLN A 202 -21.21 -0.31 -15.16
CA GLN A 202 -21.44 0.44 -16.39
C GLN A 202 -21.41 -0.48 -17.61
N GLN A 203 -20.39 -1.35 -17.73
CA GLN A 203 -20.31 -2.36 -18.80
C GLN A 203 -21.51 -3.31 -18.78
N MET A 204 -21.98 -3.71 -17.59
CA MET A 204 -23.17 -4.54 -17.45
C MET A 204 -24.43 -3.81 -17.96
N THR A 205 -24.56 -2.52 -17.68
CA THR A 205 -25.66 -1.69 -18.18
C THR A 205 -25.61 -1.57 -19.71
N GLU A 206 -24.42 -1.43 -20.29
CA GLU A 206 -24.23 -1.38 -21.75
C GLU A 206 -24.61 -2.71 -22.41
N HIS A 207 -24.19 -3.84 -21.84
CA HIS A 207 -24.57 -5.16 -22.36
C HIS A 207 -26.06 -5.47 -22.17
N ILE A 208 -26.69 -5.00 -21.08
CA ILE A 208 -28.14 -5.07 -20.91
C ILE A 208 -28.81 -4.32 -22.05
N ARG A 209 -28.44 -3.05 -22.28
CA ARG A 209 -29.00 -2.22 -23.37
C ARG A 209 -28.85 -2.89 -24.73
N ALA A 210 -27.65 -3.36 -25.05
CA ALA A 210 -27.35 -4.04 -26.32
C ALA A 210 -28.11 -5.37 -26.48
N SER A 211 -28.37 -6.10 -25.40
CA SER A 211 -29.20 -7.32 -25.45
C SER A 211 -30.71 -7.03 -25.60
N THR A 212 -31.18 -5.89 -25.09
CA THR A 212 -32.57 -5.46 -25.17
C THR A 212 -32.93 -4.74 -26.47
N ASP A 213 -31.94 -4.37 -27.28
CA ASP A 213 -32.17 -3.71 -28.56
C ASP A 213 -33.01 -4.59 -29.50
N ALA A 214 -34.13 -4.03 -29.97
CA ALA A 214 -35.10 -4.72 -30.82
C ALA A 214 -34.49 -5.18 -32.15
N ASN A 215 -33.43 -4.51 -32.62
CA ASN A 215 -32.75 -4.76 -33.88
C ASN A 215 -31.56 -5.75 -33.77
N ALA A 216 -31.21 -6.21 -32.56
CA ALA A 216 -30.09 -7.13 -32.36
C ALA A 216 -30.44 -8.56 -32.79
N SER A 217 -29.53 -9.19 -33.55
CA SER A 217 -29.64 -10.60 -33.96
C SER A 217 -29.67 -11.54 -32.74
N SER A 218 -30.33 -12.69 -32.85
CA SER A 218 -30.37 -13.73 -31.82
C SER A 218 -28.97 -14.18 -31.36
N GLU A 219 -28.00 -14.21 -32.27
CA GLU A 219 -26.59 -14.51 -31.93
C GLU A 219 -25.95 -13.39 -31.11
N GLN A 220 -26.21 -12.13 -31.46
CA GLN A 220 -25.69 -10.96 -30.72
C GLN A 220 -26.28 -10.90 -29.30
N LYS A 221 -27.58 -11.21 -29.16
CA LYS A 221 -28.25 -11.32 -27.85
C LYS A 221 -27.62 -12.41 -26.98
N LEU A 222 -27.31 -13.58 -27.56
CA LEU A 222 -26.63 -14.66 -26.84
C LEU A 222 -25.21 -14.29 -26.42
N VAL A 223 -24.46 -13.58 -27.26
CA VAL A 223 -23.10 -13.08 -26.92
C VAL A 223 -23.16 -12.08 -25.77
N HIS A 224 -24.09 -11.12 -25.82
CA HIS A 224 -24.30 -10.17 -24.73
C HIS A 224 -24.75 -10.84 -23.43
N GLN A 225 -25.61 -11.86 -23.51
CA GLN A 225 -26.03 -12.62 -22.33
C GLN A 225 -24.87 -13.39 -21.67
N LYS A 226 -23.98 -14.00 -22.47
CA LYS A 226 -22.76 -14.64 -21.94
C LYS A 226 -21.80 -13.62 -21.32
N ALA A 227 -21.64 -12.45 -21.95
CA ALA A 227 -20.84 -11.36 -21.40
C ALA A 227 -21.40 -10.86 -20.06
N LEU A 228 -22.72 -10.73 -19.93
CA LEU A 228 -23.39 -10.38 -18.67
C LEU A 228 -23.12 -11.41 -17.56
N ALA A 229 -23.26 -12.71 -17.86
CA ALA A 229 -22.98 -13.75 -16.88
C ALA A 229 -21.51 -13.73 -16.41
N ALA A 230 -20.56 -13.52 -17.33
CA ALA A 230 -19.15 -13.41 -17.01
C ALA A 230 -18.82 -12.17 -16.17
N LEU A 231 -19.43 -11.02 -16.49
CA LEU A 231 -19.28 -9.78 -15.72
C LEU A 231 -19.91 -9.90 -14.33
N GLN A 232 -21.06 -10.57 -14.20
CA GLN A 232 -21.70 -10.81 -12.92
C GLN A 232 -20.80 -11.61 -11.97
N VAL A 233 -20.16 -12.67 -12.47
CA VAL A 233 -19.21 -13.47 -11.68
C VAL A 233 -18.01 -12.63 -11.23
N LYS A 234 -17.44 -11.83 -12.15
CA LYS A 234 -16.32 -10.93 -11.83
C LYS A 234 -16.71 -9.85 -10.81
N LEU A 235 -17.93 -9.33 -10.91
CA LEU A 235 -18.47 -8.34 -9.99
C LEU A 235 -18.63 -8.93 -8.59
N ASN A 236 -19.20 -10.14 -8.46
CA ASN A 236 -19.32 -10.83 -7.18
C ASN A 236 -17.93 -11.07 -6.54
N LEU A 237 -16.92 -11.44 -7.33
CA LEU A 237 -15.54 -11.59 -6.87
C LEU A 237 -14.98 -10.28 -6.29
N LYS A 238 -15.16 -9.16 -7.00
CA LYS A 238 -14.68 -7.85 -6.52
C LYS A 238 -15.46 -7.34 -5.30
N GLU A 239 -16.75 -7.64 -5.20
CA GLU A 239 -17.53 -7.32 -4.00
C GLU A 239 -17.04 -8.12 -2.77
N VAL A 240 -16.62 -9.37 -2.96
CA VAL A 240 -15.97 -10.17 -1.91
C VAL A 240 -14.61 -9.57 -1.53
N ASP A 241 -13.78 -9.17 -2.49
CA ASP A 241 -12.49 -8.50 -2.23
C ASP A 241 -12.70 -7.22 -1.41
N LEU A 242 -13.69 -6.40 -1.78
CA LEU A 242 -14.06 -5.18 -1.06
C LEU A 242 -14.49 -5.48 0.39
N GLN A 243 -15.31 -6.52 0.59
CA GLN A 243 -15.71 -6.94 1.94
C GLN A 243 -14.53 -7.43 2.77
N GLN A 244 -13.54 -8.10 2.17
CA GLN A 244 -12.32 -8.50 2.87
C GLN A 244 -11.49 -7.29 3.29
N LEU A 245 -11.32 -6.30 2.41
CA LEU A 245 -10.63 -5.04 2.71
C LEU A 245 -11.34 -4.26 3.83
N GLN A 246 -12.67 -4.19 3.80
CA GLN A 246 -13.45 -3.58 4.88
C GLN A 246 -13.29 -4.31 6.22
N LYS A 247 -13.26 -5.65 6.21
CA LYS A 247 -12.97 -6.45 7.42
C LYS A 247 -11.57 -6.16 7.95
N GLN A 248 -10.57 -6.06 7.08
CA GLN A 248 -9.20 -5.70 7.44
C GLN A 248 -9.12 -4.30 8.06
N GLN A 249 -9.83 -3.32 7.47
CA GLN A 249 -9.94 -1.97 8.03
C GLN A 249 -10.58 -1.97 9.44
N VAL A 250 -11.66 -2.74 9.63
CA VAL A 250 -12.31 -2.87 10.94
C VAL A 250 -11.41 -3.57 11.96
N SER A 251 -10.66 -4.61 11.57
CA SER A 251 -9.69 -5.24 12.48
C SER A 251 -8.57 -4.29 12.88
N LEU A 252 -8.06 -3.48 11.94
CA LEU A 252 -7.06 -2.46 12.20
C LEU A 252 -7.56 -1.39 13.17
N ASN A 253 -8.78 -0.90 12.96
CA ASN A 253 -9.43 0.05 13.86
C ASN A 253 -9.63 -0.51 15.29
N ARG A 254 -9.79 -1.84 15.44
CA ARG A 254 -9.97 -2.51 16.74
C ARG A 254 -8.66 -2.80 17.47
N SER A 255 -7.54 -2.90 16.74
CA SER A 255 -6.19 -3.07 17.31
C SER A 255 -5.56 -1.76 17.81
N ARG A 256 -6.28 -0.65 17.66
CA ARG A 256 -5.89 0.69 18.12
C ARG A 256 -6.34 0.95 19.55
#